data_AF-A0A0M4F199-F1
#
_entry.id   AF-A0A0M4F199-F1
#
_cell.length_a   1.000
_cell.length_b   1.000
_cell.length_c   1.000
_cell.angle_alpha   90.00
_cell.angle_beta   90.00
_cell.angle_gamma   90.00
#
_symmetry.space_group_name_H-M   'P 1'
#
loop_
_entity.id
_entity.type
_entity.pdbx_description
1 polymer ?
#
loop_
_entity_poly.entity_id
_entity_poly.type
_entity_poly.pdbx_seq_one_letter_code
_entity_poly.pdbx_strand_id
1 'polypeptide(L)'
;MPKPAANANANQVLQLETPAAAAAATRSGSKKCKLKNLVSTLAICCALALIIGAIYMHLRQKHHLGRLNVEHREQPAEVVDIAATIAARSAYQSEQCLACIAAAATANKRVMCRDEPCGIYRISRGYWRDAQLAVPELALQGYDNCVIEDECAARAVSGYLQVYAHDCNGDGLISCKDYIMLHLLGPTACKKQQQLGAMHSQRAQLCLLQHQLE
;
A
#
# COMPACT_ATOMS: atom_id res chain seq x y z
N MET A 1 -76.72 36.01 18.00
CA MET A 1 -77.63 36.61 17.00
C MET A 1 -77.04 36.38 15.61
N PRO A 2 -77.86 36.15 14.57
CA PRO A 2 -78.00 34.80 14.01
C PRO A 2 -77.78 34.73 12.48
N LYS A 3 -77.19 33.60 12.04
CA LYS A 3 -77.72 32.74 10.95
C LYS A 3 -77.78 33.39 9.53
N PRO A 4 -78.30 32.72 8.49
CA PRO A 4 -77.51 31.93 7.51
C PRO A 4 -77.83 32.30 6.03
N ALA A 5 -77.20 31.64 5.07
CA ALA A 5 -77.79 31.24 3.79
C ALA A 5 -76.81 30.23 3.13
N ALA A 6 -77.18 28.96 2.92
CA ALA A 6 -77.98 28.46 1.78
C ALA A 6 -77.24 28.69 0.45
N ASN A 7 -77.13 27.79 -0.52
CA ASN A 7 -77.78 26.53 -0.87
C ASN A 7 -77.13 26.15 -2.22
N ALA A 8 -76.86 24.87 -2.49
CA ALA A 8 -77.18 24.22 -3.78
C ALA A 8 -76.64 22.80 -3.80
N ASN A 9 -77.58 21.89 -3.60
CA ASN A 9 -77.59 20.47 -3.92
C ASN A 9 -77.31 20.21 -5.42
N ALA A 10 -76.56 19.14 -5.73
CA ALA A 10 -76.94 18.20 -6.79
C ALA A 10 -76.06 16.93 -6.70
N ASN A 11 -76.72 15.79 -6.42
CA ASN A 11 -76.58 14.49 -7.08
C ASN A 11 -75.15 13.92 -7.31
N GLN A 12 -74.85 12.66 -7.03
CA GLN A 12 -75.62 11.49 -7.42
C GLN A 12 -74.92 10.19 -6.94
N VAL A 13 -75.74 9.16 -6.70
CA VAL A 13 -75.44 7.70 -6.64
C VAL A 13 -74.73 7.20 -5.35
N LEU A 14 -75.49 6.62 -4.40
CA LEU A 14 -75.73 5.16 -4.19
C LEU A 14 -74.41 4.36 -4.03
N GLN A 15 -74.08 3.86 -2.83
CA GLN A 15 -74.53 2.55 -2.27
C GLN A 15 -74.22 1.38 -3.22
N LEU A 16 -73.76 0.20 -2.85
CA LEU A 16 -73.49 -0.50 -1.59
C LEU A 16 -72.82 -1.84 -2.02
N GLU A 17 -72.19 -2.53 -1.07
CA GLU A 17 -72.22 -4.00 -0.94
C GLU A 17 -71.57 -4.92 -2.00
N THR A 18 -70.52 -5.60 -1.55
CA THR A 18 -70.30 -7.05 -1.76
C THR A 18 -71.59 -7.84 -1.45
N PRO A 19 -71.99 -8.90 -2.19
CA PRO A 19 -71.30 -10.19 -2.07
C PRO A 19 -71.38 -11.14 -3.31
N ALA A 20 -70.63 -12.24 -3.19
CA ALA A 20 -70.93 -13.59 -3.68
C ALA A 20 -71.13 -13.88 -5.19
N ALA A 21 -70.15 -14.65 -5.69
CA ALA A 21 -70.34 -15.90 -6.43
C ALA A 21 -70.95 -15.84 -7.84
N ALA A 22 -70.05 -15.80 -8.84
CA ALA A 22 -70.24 -16.58 -10.07
C ALA A 22 -68.96 -17.39 -10.32
N ALA A 23 -69.13 -18.71 -10.29
CA ALA A 23 -68.10 -19.68 -10.57
C ALA A 23 -67.60 -19.54 -12.01
N ALA A 24 -66.31 -19.32 -12.17
CA ALA A 24 -65.57 -19.66 -13.38
C ALA A 24 -64.30 -20.39 -12.95
N ALA A 25 -64.44 -21.70 -12.78
CA ALA A 25 -63.33 -22.61 -12.64
C ALA A 25 -62.58 -22.69 -13.99
N THR A 26 -61.68 -21.75 -14.25
CA THR A 26 -60.62 -21.91 -15.25
C THR A 26 -59.38 -22.48 -14.57
N ARG A 27 -59.37 -23.81 -14.55
CA ARG A 27 -58.21 -24.69 -14.60
C ARG A 27 -57.03 -24.06 -15.34
N SER A 28 -56.05 -23.54 -14.61
CA SER A 28 -54.69 -23.32 -15.12
C SER A 28 -53.74 -24.30 -14.44
N GLY A 29 -53.39 -25.34 -15.19
CA GLY A 29 -52.58 -26.45 -14.75
C GLY A 29 -51.14 -26.05 -14.40
N SER A 30 -50.65 -26.65 -13.32
CA SER A 30 -49.30 -27.19 -13.18
C SER A 30 -48.16 -26.42 -13.88
N LYS A 31 -47.80 -25.24 -13.37
CA LYS A 31 -46.44 -24.68 -13.54
C LYS A 31 -45.78 -24.30 -12.20
N LYS A 32 -46.33 -24.77 -11.08
CA LYS A 32 -45.77 -24.56 -9.73
C LYS A 32 -44.45 -25.31 -9.49
N CYS A 33 -44.12 -26.33 -10.30
CA CYS A 33 -42.83 -27.04 -10.21
C CYS A 33 -41.67 -26.34 -10.93
N LYS A 34 -41.90 -25.57 -12.01
CA LYS A 34 -40.79 -24.97 -12.79
C LYS A 34 -40.28 -23.64 -12.23
N LEU A 35 -41.16 -22.83 -11.63
CA LEU A 35 -40.78 -21.54 -11.03
C LEU A 35 -39.97 -21.70 -9.73
N LYS A 36 -40.34 -22.67 -8.88
CA LYS A 36 -39.57 -23.00 -7.67
C LYS A 36 -38.17 -23.49 -8.00
N ASN A 37 -38.04 -24.30 -9.07
CA ASN A 37 -36.74 -24.76 -9.53
C ASN A 37 -35.89 -23.60 -10.06
N LEU A 38 -36.47 -22.63 -10.78
CA LEU A 38 -35.73 -21.46 -11.24
C LEU A 38 -35.24 -20.56 -10.09
N VAL A 39 -36.10 -20.31 -9.09
CA VAL A 39 -35.74 -19.52 -7.91
C VAL A 39 -34.66 -20.24 -7.08
N SER A 40 -34.78 -21.57 -6.95
CA SER A 40 -33.78 -22.40 -6.29
C SER A 40 -32.44 -22.37 -7.04
N THR A 41 -32.44 -22.55 -8.36
CA THR A 41 -31.24 -22.50 -9.19
C THR A 41 -30.56 -21.13 -9.11
N LEU A 42 -31.32 -20.04 -9.16
CA LEU A 42 -30.76 -18.68 -9.05
C LEU A 42 -30.13 -18.45 -7.67
N ALA A 43 -30.78 -18.90 -6.60
CA ALA A 43 -30.24 -18.80 -5.25
C ALA A 43 -28.92 -19.58 -5.11
N ILE A 44 -28.84 -20.79 -5.68
CA ILE A 44 -27.62 -21.60 -5.70
C ILE A 44 -26.52 -20.91 -6.51
N CYS A 45 -26.83 -20.38 -7.71
CA CYS A 45 -25.86 -19.66 -8.54
C CYS A 45 -25.32 -18.40 -7.83
N CYS A 46 -26.18 -17.63 -7.16
CA CYS A 46 -25.76 -16.47 -6.38
C CYS A 46 -24.84 -16.87 -5.22
N ALA A 47 -25.17 -17.94 -4.48
CA ALA A 47 -24.32 -18.44 -3.41
C ALA A 47 -22.95 -18.89 -3.93
N LEU A 48 -22.91 -19.61 -5.06
CA LEU A 48 -21.66 -20.03 -5.70
C LEU A 48 -20.82 -18.82 -6.17
N ALA A 49 -21.44 -17.80 -6.76
CA ALA A 49 -20.73 -16.59 -7.18
C ALA A 49 -20.12 -15.81 -6.00
N LEU A 50 -20.82 -15.74 -4.86
CA LEU A 50 -20.31 -15.10 -3.65
C LEU A 50 -19.17 -15.89 -3.02
N ILE A 51 -19.27 -17.23 -2.97
CA ILE A 51 -18.21 -18.10 -2.47
C ILE A 51 -16.97 -18.02 -3.38
N ILE A 52 -17.16 -18.11 -4.69
CA ILE A 52 -16.08 -17.99 -5.68
C ILE A 52 -15.46 -16.59 -5.59
N GLY A 53 -16.25 -15.52 -5.43
CA GLY A 53 -15.75 -14.16 -5.27
C GLY A 53 -14.94 -13.96 -3.98
N ALA A 54 -15.41 -14.52 -2.85
CA ALA A 54 -14.69 -14.47 -1.57
C ALA A 54 -13.38 -15.25 -1.63
N ILE A 55 -13.40 -16.46 -2.20
CA ILE A 55 -12.19 -17.27 -2.44
C ILE A 55 -11.26 -16.53 -3.40
N TYR A 56 -11.78 -15.97 -4.50
CA TYR A 56 -11.00 -15.25 -5.50
C TYR A 56 -10.35 -13.99 -4.91
N MET A 57 -11.04 -13.25 -4.04
CA MET A 57 -10.45 -12.11 -3.31
C MET A 57 -9.34 -12.55 -2.35
N HIS A 58 -9.51 -13.67 -1.65
CA HIS A 58 -8.47 -14.24 -0.80
C HIS A 58 -7.27 -14.80 -1.58
N LEU A 59 -7.50 -15.33 -2.78
CA LEU A 59 -6.44 -15.80 -3.68
C LEU A 59 -5.70 -14.64 -4.35
N ARG A 60 -6.41 -13.58 -4.76
CA ARG A 60 -5.80 -12.37 -5.33
C ARG A 60 -4.98 -11.57 -4.31
N GLN A 61 -5.28 -11.72 -3.01
CA GLN A 61 -4.46 -11.16 -1.94
C GLN A 61 -3.06 -11.79 -1.84
N LYS A 62 -2.76 -12.86 -2.58
CA LYS A 62 -1.44 -13.54 -2.56
C LYS A 62 -0.89 -13.76 -3.96
N HIS A 63 -0.60 -12.68 -4.70
CA HIS A 63 0.30 -12.74 -5.87
C HIS A 63 1.76 -12.44 -5.48
N HIS A 64 2.25 -13.07 -4.41
CA HIS A 64 3.68 -13.14 -4.12
C HIS A 64 4.10 -14.60 -3.84
N LEU A 65 3.79 -15.53 -4.75
CA LEU A 65 4.35 -16.88 -4.66
C LEU A 65 4.73 -17.38 -6.04
N GLY A 66 5.81 -16.81 -6.57
CA GLY A 66 6.68 -17.55 -7.49
C GLY A 66 7.40 -18.64 -6.71
N ARG A 67 7.07 -19.91 -7.01
CA ARG A 67 7.78 -21.16 -6.68
C ARG A 67 8.34 -21.34 -5.25
N LEU A 68 7.61 -22.08 -4.42
CA LEU A 68 8.18 -22.88 -3.33
C LEU A 68 8.23 -24.35 -3.75
N ASN A 69 9.44 -24.88 -3.92
CA ASN A 69 9.72 -26.30 -3.80
C ASN A 69 10.37 -26.49 -2.42
N VAL A 70 9.59 -26.88 -1.41
CA VAL A 70 10.07 -27.15 -0.06
C VAL A 70 10.01 -28.65 0.16
N GLU A 71 11.19 -29.25 0.18
CA GLU A 71 11.40 -30.58 0.75
C GLU A 71 11.47 -30.43 2.27
N HIS A 72 10.69 -31.25 2.95
CA HIS A 72 10.39 -31.19 4.37
C HIS A 72 11.55 -31.73 5.22
N ARG A 73 11.97 -31.02 6.28
CA ARG A 73 12.63 -31.68 7.41
C ARG A 73 12.35 -31.00 8.76
N GLU A 74 11.96 -31.85 9.70
CA GLU A 74 11.48 -31.60 11.07
C GLU A 74 12.45 -30.90 12.04
N GLN A 75 11.86 -29.96 12.82
CA GLN A 75 11.91 -29.73 14.30
C GLN A 75 13.27 -29.53 15.03
N PRO A 76 13.32 -29.03 16.30
CA PRO A 76 12.65 -27.89 16.94
C PRO A 76 13.61 -27.05 17.84
N ALA A 77 13.43 -25.72 17.96
CA ALA A 77 13.69 -24.88 19.16
C ALA A 77 13.64 -23.38 18.81
N GLU A 78 12.80 -22.64 19.54
CA GLU A 78 12.85 -21.20 19.84
C GLU A 78 13.77 -20.30 18.96
N VAL A 79 13.24 -19.72 17.87
CA VAL A 79 13.96 -18.68 17.10
C VAL A 79 13.00 -17.57 16.65
N VAL A 80 13.23 -16.36 17.15
CA VAL A 80 12.77 -15.11 16.51
C VAL A 80 13.21 -15.17 15.04
N ASP A 81 12.34 -14.85 14.09
CA ASP A 81 12.62 -14.97 12.65
C ASP A 81 13.70 -13.97 12.19
N ILE A 82 14.96 -14.36 12.44
CA ILE A 82 16.16 -13.63 12.06
C ILE A 82 16.23 -13.54 10.53
N ALA A 83 15.64 -14.48 9.79
CA ALA A 83 15.64 -14.47 8.33
C ALA A 83 14.73 -13.37 7.77
N ALA A 84 13.54 -13.12 8.34
CA ALA A 84 12.70 -11.99 7.96
C ALA A 84 13.38 -10.63 8.29
N THR A 85 14.05 -10.53 9.43
CA THR A 85 14.78 -9.32 9.83
C THR A 85 16.04 -9.11 8.98
N ILE A 86 16.75 -10.18 8.62
CA ILE A 86 17.89 -10.17 7.70
C ILE A 86 17.42 -9.86 6.28
N ALA A 87 16.29 -10.41 5.81
CA ALA A 87 15.74 -10.12 4.49
C ALA A 87 15.29 -8.65 4.36
N ALA A 88 14.65 -8.10 5.40
CA ALA A 88 14.28 -6.68 5.44
C ALA A 88 15.51 -5.76 5.52
N ARG A 89 16.53 -6.10 6.32
CA ARG A 89 17.83 -5.39 6.34
C ARG A 89 18.60 -5.54 5.02
N SER A 90 18.51 -6.70 4.37
CA SER A 90 19.22 -7.06 3.13
C SER A 90 18.66 -6.32 1.91
N ALA A 91 17.33 -6.17 1.82
CA ALA A 91 16.71 -5.39 0.75
C ALA A 91 17.05 -3.88 0.86
N TYR A 92 17.09 -3.36 2.09
CA TYR A 92 17.43 -1.96 2.40
C TYR A 92 18.90 -1.61 2.14
N GLN A 93 19.84 -2.47 2.49
CA GLN A 93 21.29 -2.23 2.36
C GLN A 93 21.89 -2.87 1.11
N SER A 94 21.09 -3.11 0.07
CA SER A 94 21.64 -3.61 -1.18
C SER A 94 22.59 -2.57 -1.79
N GLU A 95 23.75 -3.02 -2.27
CA GLU A 95 24.74 -2.16 -2.94
C GLU A 95 24.12 -1.36 -4.09
N GLN A 96 23.12 -1.96 -4.76
CA GLN A 96 22.35 -1.34 -5.84
C GLN A 96 21.49 -0.18 -5.34
N CYS A 97 20.82 -0.32 -4.19
CA CYS A 97 20.03 0.77 -3.65
C CYS A 97 20.91 1.94 -3.20
N LEU A 98 22.03 1.65 -2.53
CA LEU A 98 23.04 2.67 -2.18
C LEU A 98 23.56 3.39 -3.43
N ALA A 99 23.86 2.65 -4.52
CA ALA A 99 24.22 3.26 -5.79
C ALA A 99 23.12 4.18 -6.36
N CYS A 100 21.85 3.82 -6.21
CA CYS A 100 20.75 4.69 -6.62
C CYS A 100 20.57 5.94 -5.74
N ILE A 101 20.85 5.85 -4.45
CA ILE A 101 20.91 7.02 -3.57
C ILE A 101 22.01 7.99 -4.02
N ALA A 102 23.21 7.49 -4.30
CA ALA A 102 24.31 8.27 -4.85
C ALA A 102 23.99 8.85 -6.25
N ALA A 103 23.35 8.07 -7.11
CA ALA A 103 22.92 8.51 -8.44
C ALA A 103 21.93 9.66 -8.33
N ALA A 104 20.94 9.55 -7.43
CA ALA A 104 19.98 10.61 -7.18
C ALA A 104 20.67 11.87 -6.63
N ALA A 105 21.48 11.73 -5.58
CA ALA A 105 22.11 12.86 -4.88
C ALA A 105 23.14 13.62 -5.74
N THR A 106 24.00 12.91 -6.46
CA THR A 106 25.16 13.52 -7.15
C THR A 106 25.42 12.99 -8.55
N ALA A 107 24.55 12.14 -9.09
CA ALA A 107 24.81 11.41 -10.34
C ALA A 107 26.10 10.56 -10.24
N ASN A 108 26.33 9.94 -9.07
CA ASN A 108 27.52 9.14 -8.76
C ASN A 108 28.85 9.91 -8.88
N LYS A 109 28.81 11.24 -8.72
CA LYS A 109 30.01 12.08 -8.78
C LYS A 109 30.33 12.64 -7.40
N ARG A 110 31.54 12.38 -6.92
CA ARG A 110 31.98 12.93 -5.65
C ARG A 110 32.03 14.46 -5.71
N VAL A 111 31.29 15.09 -4.80
CA VAL A 111 31.41 16.53 -4.55
C VAL A 111 32.53 16.75 -3.53
N MET A 112 33.50 17.59 -3.90
CA MET A 112 34.62 17.92 -3.01
C MET A 112 34.13 18.64 -1.75
N CYS A 113 34.71 18.31 -0.60
CA CYS A 113 34.41 18.94 0.68
C CYS A 113 35.10 20.31 0.78
N ARG A 114 34.54 21.29 0.06
CA ARG A 114 34.80 22.72 0.29
C ARG A 114 33.72 23.36 1.15
N ASP A 115 32.47 22.94 0.91
CA ASP A 115 31.28 23.36 1.64
C ASP A 115 30.46 22.10 2.04
N GLU A 116 29.66 22.21 3.10
CA GLU A 116 28.73 21.15 3.50
C GLU A 116 27.33 21.35 2.88
N PRO A 117 26.63 20.28 2.49
CA PRO A 117 27.05 18.87 2.53
C PRO A 117 27.93 18.46 1.34
N CYS A 118 28.80 17.46 1.54
CA CYS A 118 29.79 16.99 0.56
C CYS A 118 29.87 15.45 0.45
N GLY A 119 30.77 14.95 -0.40
CA GLY A 119 30.90 13.51 -0.69
C GLY A 119 29.95 13.03 -1.78
N ILE A 120 29.97 11.73 -2.08
CA ILE A 120 29.12 11.13 -3.12
C ILE A 120 27.63 11.10 -2.72
N TYR A 121 27.36 11.01 -1.42
CA TYR A 121 26.01 11.01 -0.85
C TYR A 121 25.56 12.39 -0.32
N ARG A 122 26.37 13.46 -0.42
CA ARG A 122 26.05 14.77 0.18
C ARG A 122 25.53 14.65 1.64
N ILE A 123 26.28 13.96 2.48
CA ILE A 123 25.95 13.80 3.90
C ILE A 123 26.29 15.10 4.62
N SER A 124 25.40 15.56 5.51
CA SER A 124 25.64 16.69 6.41
C SER A 124 26.08 16.22 7.80
N ARG A 125 26.65 17.09 8.63
CA ARG A 125 27.00 16.73 10.03
C ARG A 125 25.80 16.26 10.84
N GLY A 126 24.63 16.89 10.65
CA GLY A 126 23.39 16.48 11.32
C GLY A 126 22.97 15.07 10.91
N TYR A 127 23.00 14.78 9.61
CA TYR A 127 22.72 13.45 9.06
C TYR A 127 23.67 12.39 9.65
N TRP A 128 24.99 12.66 9.64
CA TRP A 128 26.00 11.75 10.17
C TRP A 128 25.87 11.52 11.69
N ARG A 129 25.46 12.56 12.45
CA ARG A 129 25.19 12.43 13.88
C ARG A 129 24.01 11.51 14.15
N ASP A 130 22.94 11.64 13.40
CA ASP A 130 21.77 10.79 13.58
C ASP A 130 22.07 9.33 13.16
N ALA A 131 22.89 9.13 12.14
CA ALA A 131 23.33 7.79 11.73
C ALA A 131 24.04 7.01 12.85
N GLN A 132 24.74 7.70 13.75
CA GLN A 132 25.42 7.08 14.90
C GLN A 132 24.47 6.43 15.91
N LEU A 133 23.17 6.81 15.90
CA LEU A 133 22.17 6.17 16.75
C LEU A 133 21.99 4.68 16.39
N ALA A 134 22.24 4.31 15.13
CA ALA A 134 22.23 2.92 14.66
C ALA A 134 23.64 2.33 14.45
N VAL A 135 24.64 3.15 14.15
CA VAL A 135 26.03 2.72 13.89
C VAL A 135 27.02 3.55 14.72
N PRO A 136 27.17 3.27 16.02
CA PRO A 136 28.01 4.06 16.93
C PRO A 136 29.48 4.15 16.51
N GLU A 137 29.99 3.16 15.79
CA GLU A 137 31.38 3.08 15.32
C GLU A 137 31.76 4.22 14.38
N LEU A 138 30.77 4.86 13.73
CA LEU A 138 31.01 6.05 12.90
C LEU A 138 31.67 7.18 13.69
N ALA A 139 31.40 7.28 15.00
CA ALA A 139 31.97 8.29 15.88
C ALA A 139 33.52 8.22 15.94
N LEU A 140 34.10 7.02 15.77
CA LEU A 140 35.54 6.78 15.89
C LEU A 140 36.34 7.41 14.73
N GLN A 141 35.74 7.52 13.54
CA GLN A 141 36.42 8.01 12.34
C GLN A 141 36.31 9.54 12.19
N GLY A 142 35.28 10.14 12.79
CA GLY A 142 34.95 11.55 12.64
C GLY A 142 34.28 11.86 11.30
N TYR A 143 33.47 12.93 11.28
CA TYR A 143 32.66 13.30 10.12
C TYR A 143 33.50 13.54 8.84
N ASP A 144 34.52 14.41 8.92
CA ASP A 144 35.25 14.88 7.73
C ASP A 144 36.01 13.74 7.02
N ASN A 145 36.52 12.78 7.77
CA ASN A 145 37.17 11.57 7.22
C ASN A 145 36.16 10.55 6.71
N CYS A 146 34.98 10.47 7.34
CA CYS A 146 33.98 9.48 6.98
C CYS A 146 33.28 9.81 5.66
N VAL A 147 32.85 11.06 5.45
CA VAL A 147 32.04 11.43 4.27
C VAL A 147 32.81 11.40 2.94
N ILE A 148 34.16 11.40 3.00
CA ILE A 148 35.03 11.27 1.83
C ILE A 148 35.40 9.81 1.52
N GLU A 149 35.19 8.89 2.44
CA GLU A 149 35.50 7.47 2.27
C GLU A 149 34.20 6.73 1.92
N ASP A 150 34.20 5.95 0.83
CA ASP A 150 32.95 5.43 0.26
C ASP A 150 32.27 4.41 1.19
N GLU A 151 33.04 3.56 1.88
CA GLU A 151 32.50 2.57 2.81
C GLU A 151 31.92 3.23 4.08
N CYS A 152 32.61 4.22 4.65
CA CYS A 152 32.13 4.95 5.80
C CYS A 152 30.91 5.80 5.46
N ALA A 153 30.91 6.47 4.31
CA ALA A 153 29.76 7.24 3.86
C ALA A 153 28.55 6.32 3.60
N ALA A 154 28.75 5.15 3.02
CA ALA A 154 27.70 4.14 2.86
C ALA A 154 27.16 3.66 4.21
N ARG A 155 28.03 3.37 5.19
CA ARG A 155 27.60 3.02 6.56
C ARG A 155 26.82 4.14 7.24
N ALA A 156 27.20 5.40 7.02
CA ALA A 156 26.45 6.55 7.52
C ALA A 156 25.06 6.67 6.87
N VAL A 157 24.95 6.43 5.56
CA VAL A 157 23.64 6.34 4.89
C VAL A 157 22.81 5.20 5.50
N SER A 158 23.38 4.00 5.60
CA SER A 158 22.72 2.83 6.16
C SER A 158 22.24 3.03 7.60
N GLY A 159 23.04 3.66 8.46
CA GLY A 159 22.64 3.99 9.82
C GLY A 159 21.48 4.97 9.87
N TYR A 160 21.54 6.04 9.06
CA TYR A 160 20.50 7.06 9.04
C TYR A 160 19.14 6.52 8.62
N LEU A 161 19.06 5.74 7.54
CA LEU A 161 17.76 5.22 7.11
C LEU A 161 17.33 4.05 7.99
N GLN A 162 18.22 3.36 8.73
CA GLN A 162 17.79 2.42 9.78
C GLN A 162 17.04 3.15 10.91
N VAL A 163 17.44 4.38 11.25
CA VAL A 163 16.77 5.18 12.28
C VAL A 163 15.43 5.72 11.79
N TYR A 164 15.37 6.15 10.53
CA TYR A 164 14.25 6.95 10.02
C TYR A 164 13.39 6.27 8.95
N ALA A 165 13.66 5.03 8.54
CA ALA A 165 12.90 4.33 7.50
C ALA A 165 11.40 4.33 7.77
N HIS A 166 10.64 4.78 6.79
CA HIS A 166 9.18 4.65 6.71
C HIS A 166 8.76 4.81 5.25
N ASP A 167 7.51 4.48 4.96
CA ASP A 167 6.88 4.71 3.66
C ASP A 167 6.77 6.23 3.42
N CYS A 168 7.60 6.74 2.50
CA CYS A 168 7.65 8.16 2.15
C CYS A 168 6.66 8.50 1.04
N ASN A 169 6.33 7.55 0.18
CA ASN A 169 5.56 7.78 -1.03
C ASN A 169 4.06 7.41 -0.88
N GLY A 170 3.70 6.71 0.21
CA GLY A 170 2.35 6.30 0.57
C GLY A 170 1.84 5.04 -0.14
N ASP A 171 2.71 4.22 -0.73
CA ASP A 171 2.32 3.00 -1.46
C ASP A 171 2.15 1.75 -0.57
N GLY A 172 2.44 1.87 0.72
CA GLY A 172 2.32 0.81 1.72
C GLY A 172 3.53 -0.11 1.82
N LEU A 173 4.60 0.14 1.06
CA LEU A 173 5.87 -0.58 1.12
C LEU A 173 6.99 0.37 1.55
N ILE A 174 8.01 -0.18 2.21
CA ILE A 174 9.26 0.55 2.46
C ILE A 174 10.30 -0.01 1.48
N SER A 175 10.53 0.73 0.41
CA SER A 175 11.34 0.31 -0.74
C SER A 175 12.58 1.19 -0.92
N CYS A 176 13.42 0.86 -1.92
CA CYS A 176 14.56 1.72 -2.27
C CYS A 176 14.14 3.14 -2.66
N LYS A 177 12.95 3.29 -3.26
CA LYS A 177 12.39 4.58 -3.58
C LYS A 177 12.16 5.44 -2.33
N ASP A 178 11.66 4.85 -1.25
CA ASP A 178 11.46 5.52 0.03
C ASP A 178 12.79 5.92 0.66
N TYR A 179 13.80 5.05 0.58
CA TYR A 179 15.15 5.35 1.06
C TYR A 179 15.78 6.53 0.32
N ILE A 180 15.62 6.62 -1.00
CA ILE A 180 16.08 7.78 -1.78
C ILE A 180 15.33 9.05 -1.36
N MET A 181 14.00 8.97 -1.20
CA MET A 181 13.19 10.10 -0.75
C MET A 181 13.60 10.58 0.63
N LEU A 182 13.76 9.66 1.59
CA LEU A 182 14.18 9.95 2.94
C LEU A 182 15.58 10.58 2.98
N HIS A 183 16.52 10.07 2.19
CA HIS A 183 17.87 10.61 2.11
C HIS A 183 17.89 12.07 1.62
N LEU A 184 17.12 12.37 0.58
CA LEU A 184 17.14 13.69 -0.08
C LEU A 184 16.24 14.73 0.59
N LEU A 185 15.16 14.30 1.23
CA LEU A 185 14.17 15.19 1.87
C LEU A 185 14.36 15.28 3.39
N GLY A 186 14.99 14.29 4.00
CA GLY A 186 15.01 14.09 5.44
C GLY A 186 13.66 13.59 5.99
N PRO A 187 13.61 13.21 7.28
CA PRO A 187 12.47 12.51 7.88
C PRO A 187 11.21 13.36 7.93
N THR A 188 11.35 14.68 8.12
CA THR A 188 10.18 15.57 8.25
C THR A 188 9.44 15.73 6.92
N ALA A 189 10.15 15.90 5.81
CA ALA A 189 9.53 16.08 4.50
C ALA A 189 9.10 14.75 3.87
N CYS A 190 9.84 13.65 4.11
CA CYS A 190 9.38 12.30 3.78
C CYS A 190 8.04 11.97 4.49
N LYS A 191 7.91 12.28 5.79
CA LYS A 191 6.65 12.09 6.53
C LYS A 191 5.47 12.91 5.98
N LYS A 192 5.77 14.06 5.37
CA LYS A 192 4.78 14.91 4.69
C LYS A 192 4.51 14.47 3.25
N GLN A 193 5.11 13.36 2.80
CA GLN A 193 4.99 12.82 1.44
C GLN A 193 5.36 13.87 0.37
N GLN A 194 6.32 14.72 0.70
CA GLN A 194 6.79 15.74 -0.22
C GLN A 194 7.47 15.08 -1.42
N GLN A 195 7.25 15.63 -2.61
CA GLN A 195 7.85 15.12 -3.83
C GLN A 195 9.31 15.56 -3.98
N LEU A 196 10.13 14.71 -4.60
CA LEU A 196 11.48 15.07 -5.00
C LEU A 196 11.45 16.16 -6.08
N GLY A 197 12.44 17.06 -6.05
CA GLY A 197 12.66 17.99 -7.16
C GLY A 197 12.95 17.22 -8.46
N ALA A 198 12.55 17.80 -9.61
CA ALA A 198 12.55 17.12 -10.91
C ALA A 198 13.87 16.42 -11.25
N MET A 199 15.01 17.07 -11.02
CA MET A 199 16.33 16.52 -11.32
C MET A 199 16.68 15.29 -10.45
N HIS A 200 16.37 15.34 -9.15
CA HIS A 200 16.57 14.21 -8.25
C HIS A 200 15.62 13.06 -8.57
N SER A 201 14.34 13.37 -8.85
CA SER A 201 13.33 12.39 -9.22
C SER A 201 13.71 11.62 -10.48
N GLN A 202 14.18 12.33 -11.52
CA GLN A 202 14.59 11.71 -12.78
C GLN A 202 15.78 10.77 -12.58
N ARG A 203 16.81 11.20 -11.82
CA ARG A 203 17.99 10.39 -11.54
C ARG A 203 17.66 9.14 -10.72
N ALA A 204 16.81 9.29 -9.72
CA ALA A 204 16.32 8.19 -8.90
C ALA A 204 15.60 7.15 -9.78
N GLN A 205 14.61 7.59 -10.57
CA GLN A 205 13.81 6.71 -11.40
C GLN A 205 14.65 5.95 -12.42
N LEU A 206 15.60 6.62 -13.09
CA LEU A 206 16.49 5.98 -14.05
C LEU A 206 17.28 4.83 -13.42
N CYS A 207 17.84 5.05 -12.22
CA CYS A 207 18.62 4.03 -11.53
C CYS A 207 17.75 2.87 -11.02
N LEU A 208 16.59 3.17 -10.43
CA LEU A 208 15.66 2.16 -9.93
C LEU A 208 15.21 1.21 -11.06
N LEU A 209 14.90 1.76 -12.24
CA LEU A 209 14.55 0.96 -13.43
C LEU A 209 15.72 0.08 -13.90
N GLN A 210 16.93 0.62 -13.91
CA GLN A 210 18.13 -0.12 -14.33
C GLN A 210 18.40 -1.34 -13.43
N HIS A 211 18.15 -1.21 -12.13
CA HIS A 211 18.41 -2.25 -11.14
C HIS A 211 17.17 -3.06 -10.73
N GLN A 212 16.01 -2.81 -11.35
CA GLN A 212 14.74 -3.49 -11.05
C GLN A 212 14.31 -3.35 -9.57
N LEU A 213 14.42 -2.13 -9.04
CA LEU A 213 14.16 -1.77 -7.63
C LEU A 213 12.86 -0.96 -7.43
N GLU A 214 11.94 -0.96 -8.40
CA GLU A 214 10.65 -0.25 -8.28
C GLU A 214 9.66 -0.93 -7.34
#